data_AF-A0A813R1E3-F1
#
_entry.id   AF-A0A813R1E3-F1
#
_cell.length_a   1.000
_cell.length_b   1.000
_cell.length_c   1.000
_cell.angle_alpha   90.00
_cell.angle_beta   90.00
_cell.angle_gamma   90.00
#
_symmetry.space_group_name_H-M   'P 1'
#
loop_
_entity.id
_entity.type
_entity.pdbx_description
1 polymer ?
#
loop_
_entity_poly.entity_id
_entity_poly.type
_entity_poly.pdbx_seq_one_letter_code
_entity_poly.pdbx_strand_id
1 'polypeptide(L)'
;MVHMLDLSLPIVAETYDGYLNDINGFHVKEEHVFEALNNAKGSDSLIQEGNVGGETGMISFGFKAGTGTSSRKIEGLNYTIGVLVQSNFGCKKQLIIVGVSVGEELLKIEQTNASIPDEDVGSIIVIVATDAPLLPHQLKHLATRVSLGIGKVCSIGANLSGDIFLAFSTANVSNPSSATGAIEFLLNNQMSRLFEATI
;
A
#
# COMPACT_ATOMS: atom_id res chain seq x y z
N MET A 1 15.19 -29.51 25.79
CA MET A 1 15.86 -29.19 24.51
C MET A 1 15.05 -28.05 23.91
N VAL A 2 15.49 -26.81 24.11
CA VAL A 2 14.80 -25.62 23.59
C VAL A 2 15.05 -25.59 22.09
N HIS A 3 13.99 -25.68 21.27
CA HIS A 3 14.12 -25.50 19.83
C HIS A 3 14.63 -24.08 19.57
N MET A 4 15.83 -24.03 19.02
CA MET A 4 16.51 -22.80 18.63
C MET A 4 15.79 -22.25 17.38
N LEU A 5 15.07 -21.13 17.57
CA LEU A 5 14.56 -20.17 16.56
C LEU A 5 13.10 -20.32 16.06
N ASP A 6 12.11 -20.12 16.94
CA ASP A 6 10.84 -19.48 16.56
C ASP A 6 10.91 -17.97 16.90
N LEU A 7 11.87 -17.26 16.29
CA LEU A 7 11.94 -15.81 16.42
C LEU A 7 10.87 -15.19 15.51
N SER A 8 9.81 -14.65 16.11
CA SER A 8 8.79 -13.92 15.36
C SER A 8 9.31 -12.52 15.00
N LEU A 9 9.37 -12.21 13.71
CA LEU A 9 9.75 -10.91 13.16
C LEU A 9 8.57 -10.33 12.38
N PRO A 10 7.53 -9.81 13.07
CA PRO A 10 6.35 -9.27 12.42
C PRO A 10 6.70 -8.03 11.59
N ILE A 11 6.04 -7.90 10.44
CA ILE A 11 6.10 -6.68 9.62
C ILE A 11 4.92 -5.80 10.05
N VAL A 12 5.24 -4.64 10.61
CA VAL A 12 4.26 -3.61 10.99
C VAL A 12 4.68 -2.30 10.32
N ALA A 13 3.71 -1.60 9.75
CA ALA A 13 3.89 -0.31 9.10
C ALA A 13 2.79 0.66 9.60
N GLU A 14 2.95 1.95 9.33
CA GLU A 14 2.05 2.97 9.83
C GLU A 14 1.92 4.14 8.86
N THR A 15 0.85 4.90 9.07
CA THR A 15 0.74 6.30 8.65
C THR A 15 0.15 7.09 9.81
N TYR A 16 0.38 8.39 9.83
CA TYR A 16 0.02 9.26 10.96
C TYR A 16 -1.42 9.79 10.90
N ASP A 17 -2.28 9.43 11.85
CA ASP A 17 -3.69 9.87 11.92
C ASP A 17 -4.00 10.96 12.96
N GLY A 18 -2.98 11.59 13.55
CA GLY A 18 -3.15 12.51 14.69
C GLY A 18 -3.97 13.77 14.43
N TYR A 19 -4.39 14.03 13.19
CA TYR A 19 -5.37 15.07 12.86
C TYR A 19 -6.81 14.69 13.25
N LEU A 20 -7.20 13.43 13.08
CA LEU A 20 -8.56 12.94 13.35
C LEU A 20 -8.62 11.97 14.53
N ASN A 21 -7.46 11.51 15.00
CA ASN A 21 -7.33 10.57 16.11
C ASN A 21 -6.53 11.17 17.26
N ASP A 22 -6.86 10.79 18.48
CA ASP A 22 -5.99 11.02 19.64
C ASP A 22 -4.83 10.00 19.62
N ILE A 23 -3.85 10.24 18.75
CA ILE A 23 -2.77 9.30 18.48
C ILE A 23 -1.89 9.05 19.72
N ASN A 24 -1.81 10.02 20.63
CA ASN A 24 -1.04 9.91 21.87
C ASN A 24 -1.80 9.20 23.00
N GLY A 25 -3.08 8.89 22.82
CA GLY A 25 -3.90 8.16 23.79
C GLY A 25 -3.70 6.64 23.76
N PHE A 26 -2.96 6.11 22.78
CA PHE A 26 -2.67 4.67 22.61
C PHE A 26 -3.95 3.81 22.64
N HIS A 27 -4.98 4.22 21.90
CA HIS A 27 -6.32 3.60 21.93
C HIS A 27 -6.38 2.23 21.25
N VAL A 28 -5.45 1.91 20.34
CA VAL A 28 -5.33 0.56 19.77
C VAL A 28 -4.80 -0.41 20.83
N LYS A 29 -5.53 -1.50 21.08
CA LYS A 29 -5.20 -2.54 22.07
C LYS A 29 -4.91 -3.87 21.39
N GLU A 30 -4.31 -4.78 22.13
CA GLU A 30 -4.01 -6.15 21.70
C GLU A 30 -5.24 -6.86 21.11
N GLU A 31 -6.40 -6.72 21.77
CA GLU A 31 -7.66 -7.31 21.31
C GLU A 31 -8.09 -6.83 19.92
N HIS A 32 -7.84 -5.56 19.57
CA HIS A 32 -8.15 -5.04 18.24
C HIS A 32 -7.26 -5.68 17.16
N VAL A 33 -6.00 -5.95 17.48
CA VAL A 33 -5.06 -6.62 16.57
C VAL A 33 -5.50 -8.07 16.34
N PHE A 34 -5.84 -8.79 17.41
CA PHE A 34 -6.33 -10.16 17.28
C PHE A 34 -7.70 -10.23 16.60
N GLU A 35 -8.58 -9.26 16.82
CA GLU A 35 -9.84 -9.16 16.08
C GLU A 35 -9.57 -9.03 14.56
N ALA A 36 -8.66 -8.13 14.16
CA ALA A 36 -8.28 -7.99 12.76
C ALA A 36 -7.69 -9.27 12.17
N LEU A 37 -6.78 -9.94 12.89
CA LEU A 37 -6.18 -11.21 12.48
C LEU A 37 -7.22 -12.32 12.31
N ASN A 38 -8.13 -12.46 13.27
CA ASN A 38 -9.17 -13.50 13.27
C ASN A 38 -10.26 -13.24 12.22
N ASN A 39 -10.48 -11.97 11.87
CA ASN A 39 -11.46 -11.57 10.86
C ASN A 39 -10.90 -11.53 9.43
N ALA A 40 -9.59 -11.69 9.24
CA ALA A 40 -8.97 -11.75 7.91
C ALA A 40 -9.65 -12.82 7.04
N LYS A 41 -10.06 -12.43 5.83
CA LYS A 41 -10.78 -13.30 4.88
C LYS A 41 -9.93 -13.57 3.64
N GLY A 42 -10.19 -14.70 2.99
CA GLY A 42 -9.51 -15.12 1.77
C GLY A 42 -10.05 -14.46 0.50
N SER A 43 -9.60 -14.96 -0.65
CA SER A 43 -9.87 -14.43 -2.00
C SER A 43 -11.36 -14.33 -2.38
N ASP A 44 -12.24 -15.03 -1.67
CA ASP A 44 -13.67 -15.07 -1.97
C ASP A 44 -14.45 -13.90 -1.33
N SER A 45 -13.75 -12.99 -0.65
CA SER A 45 -14.33 -11.82 0.01
C SER A 45 -13.89 -10.51 -0.63
N LEU A 46 -14.78 -9.53 -0.62
CA LEU A 46 -14.45 -8.16 -0.97
C LEU A 46 -13.70 -7.49 0.19
N ILE A 47 -12.66 -6.74 -0.14
CA ILE A 47 -11.94 -5.89 0.80
C ILE A 47 -12.75 -4.61 1.00
N GLN A 48 -12.97 -4.21 2.25
CA GLN A 48 -13.60 -2.94 2.55
C GLN A 48 -12.61 -1.79 2.33
N GLU A 49 -13.11 -0.67 1.81
CA GLU A 49 -12.29 0.52 1.47
C GLU A 49 -12.78 1.76 2.22
N GLY A 50 -11.94 2.79 2.27
CA GLY A 50 -12.20 4.06 2.95
C GLY A 50 -11.82 4.00 4.43
N ASN A 51 -12.77 4.34 5.30
CA ASN A 51 -12.52 4.59 6.73
C ASN A 51 -12.60 3.32 7.56
N VAL A 52 -11.77 2.33 7.24
CA VAL A 52 -11.76 1.03 7.90
C VAL A 52 -10.35 0.69 8.36
N GLY A 53 -10.23 -0.21 9.34
CA GLY A 53 -8.93 -0.71 9.81
C GLY A 53 -8.00 0.38 10.35
N GLY A 54 -6.72 0.25 10.03
CA GLY A 54 -5.67 1.20 10.42
C GLY A 54 -5.87 2.59 9.79
N GLU A 55 -6.74 2.69 8.80
CA GLU A 55 -6.90 3.88 7.97
C GLU A 55 -8.12 4.74 8.32
N THR A 56 -8.82 4.38 9.38
CA THR A 56 -10.04 5.05 9.86
C THR A 56 -9.86 6.57 9.97
N GLY A 57 -8.72 7.03 10.51
CA GLY A 57 -8.41 8.45 10.73
C GLY A 57 -7.64 9.16 9.60
N MET A 58 -7.46 8.55 8.43
CA MET A 58 -6.53 9.07 7.40
C MET A 58 -7.12 10.13 6.47
N ILE A 59 -6.26 11.02 5.98
CA ILE A 59 -6.56 12.13 5.07
C ILE A 59 -5.55 12.10 3.92
N SER A 60 -6.01 12.22 2.67
CA SER A 60 -5.13 12.40 1.51
C SER A 60 -5.66 13.50 0.62
N PHE A 61 -4.76 14.35 0.11
CA PHE A 61 -5.10 15.49 -0.73
C PHE A 61 -6.17 16.41 -0.10
N GLY A 62 -6.16 16.55 1.22
CA GLY A 62 -7.16 17.35 1.96
C GLY A 62 -8.58 16.77 1.95
N PHE A 63 -8.78 15.54 1.49
CA PHE A 63 -10.05 14.81 1.56
C PHE A 63 -9.93 13.62 2.51
N LYS A 64 -11.08 13.11 2.97
CA LYS A 64 -11.09 11.85 3.71
C LYS A 64 -10.53 10.74 2.80
N ALA A 65 -9.58 10.00 3.32
CA ALA A 65 -8.94 8.89 2.63
C ALA A 65 -9.03 7.62 3.46
N GLY A 66 -8.24 6.61 3.10
CA GLY A 66 -7.98 5.48 3.97
C GLY A 66 -7.51 4.26 3.19
N THR A 67 -8.13 3.10 3.46
CA THR A 67 -7.84 1.85 2.76
C THR A 67 -8.29 1.95 1.31
N GLY A 68 -7.43 1.57 0.37
CA GLY A 68 -7.81 1.39 -1.03
C GLY A 68 -7.20 0.12 -1.60
N THR A 69 -7.87 -0.51 -2.56
CA THR A 69 -7.35 -1.70 -3.22
C THR A 69 -7.64 -1.70 -4.73
N SER A 70 -6.81 -2.42 -5.47
CA SER A 70 -7.00 -2.63 -6.91
C SER A 70 -6.22 -3.85 -7.35
N SER A 71 -6.64 -4.47 -8.45
CA SER A 71 -5.90 -5.57 -9.05
C SER A 71 -5.86 -5.50 -10.57
N ARG A 72 -4.87 -6.13 -11.17
CA ARG A 72 -4.75 -6.33 -12.62
C ARG A 72 -4.37 -7.78 -12.91
N LYS A 73 -5.08 -8.38 -13.86
CA LYS A 73 -4.71 -9.67 -14.45
C LYS A 73 -3.83 -9.41 -15.67
N ILE A 74 -2.72 -10.12 -15.78
CA ILE A 74 -1.75 -9.96 -16.87
C ILE A 74 -2.07 -10.99 -17.95
N GLU A 75 -2.73 -10.52 -19.02
CA GLU A 75 -3.07 -11.35 -20.16
C GLU A 75 -1.82 -11.97 -20.80
N GLY A 76 -1.94 -13.24 -21.20
CA GLY A 76 -0.85 -14.02 -21.79
C GLY A 76 0.16 -14.60 -20.80
N LEU A 77 0.24 -14.12 -19.55
CA LEU A 77 1.02 -14.76 -18.47
C LEU A 77 0.14 -15.46 -17.43
N ASN A 78 -1.14 -15.10 -17.36
CA ASN A 78 -2.10 -15.64 -16.38
C ASN A 78 -1.72 -15.39 -14.91
N TYR A 79 -0.93 -14.35 -14.64
CA TYR A 79 -0.64 -13.87 -13.30
C TYR A 79 -1.52 -12.68 -12.92
N THR A 80 -1.62 -12.42 -11.63
CA THR A 80 -2.35 -11.32 -11.02
C THR A 80 -1.40 -10.45 -10.20
N ILE A 81 -1.59 -9.13 -10.30
CA ILE A 81 -1.03 -8.14 -9.37
C ILE A 81 -2.20 -7.60 -8.56
N GLY A 82 -2.11 -7.70 -7.24
CA GLY A 82 -3.01 -7.05 -6.29
C GLY A 82 -2.27 -5.96 -5.53
N VAL A 83 -2.95 -4.87 -5.22
CA VAL A 83 -2.40 -3.75 -4.44
C VAL A 83 -3.38 -3.40 -3.33
N LEU A 84 -2.87 -3.19 -2.13
CA LEU A 84 -3.58 -2.60 -1.00
C LEU A 84 -2.79 -1.36 -0.54
N VAL A 85 -3.48 -0.25 -0.32
CA VAL A 85 -2.88 1.01 0.11
C VAL A 85 -3.52 1.51 1.39
N GLN A 86 -2.69 2.04 2.27
CA GLN A 86 -3.10 2.89 3.38
C GLN A 86 -2.69 4.32 3.02
N SER A 87 -3.66 5.11 2.52
CA SER A 87 -3.41 6.42 1.92
C SER A 87 -3.58 7.55 2.94
N ASN A 88 -2.50 8.30 3.19
CA ASN A 88 -2.52 9.45 4.09
C ASN A 88 -1.55 10.56 3.64
N PHE A 89 -1.56 10.98 2.38
CA PHE A 89 -0.54 11.88 1.82
C PHE A 89 -1.10 12.91 0.83
N GLY A 90 -0.25 13.86 0.42
CA GLY A 90 -0.54 14.81 -0.65
C GLY A 90 -1.36 16.01 -0.18
N CYS A 91 -1.18 17.15 -0.84
CA CYS A 91 -1.99 18.35 -0.63
C CYS A 91 -3.11 18.48 -1.66
N LYS A 92 -4.22 19.16 -1.32
CA LYS A 92 -5.41 19.25 -2.18
C LYS A 92 -5.09 19.69 -3.61
N LYS A 93 -4.24 20.71 -3.75
CA LYS A 93 -3.88 21.30 -5.04
C LYS A 93 -3.21 20.30 -6.00
N GLN A 94 -2.47 19.32 -5.47
CA GLN A 94 -1.75 18.33 -6.26
C GLN A 94 -2.68 17.28 -6.89
N LEU A 95 -3.88 17.05 -6.34
CA LEU A 95 -4.70 15.90 -6.74
C LEU A 95 -4.94 15.82 -8.26
N ILE A 96 -4.38 14.78 -8.87
CA ILE A 96 -4.64 14.38 -10.26
C ILE A 96 -5.45 13.09 -10.28
N ILE A 97 -6.55 13.09 -11.03
CA ILE A 97 -7.36 11.90 -11.29
C ILE A 97 -7.46 11.70 -12.80
N VAL A 98 -6.94 10.56 -13.30
CA VAL A 98 -6.95 10.22 -14.74
C VAL A 98 -6.37 11.37 -15.60
N GLY A 99 -5.28 11.98 -15.12
CA GLY A 99 -4.60 13.08 -15.82
C GLY A 99 -5.29 14.46 -15.71
N VAL A 100 -6.42 14.56 -15.03
CA VAL A 100 -7.10 15.83 -14.77
C VAL A 100 -6.67 16.39 -13.42
N SER A 101 -6.23 17.66 -13.38
CA SER A 101 -5.88 18.39 -12.15
C SER A 101 -7.12 18.76 -11.33
N VAL A 102 -7.78 17.76 -10.76
CA VAL A 102 -9.02 17.91 -9.98
C VAL A 102 -8.81 18.85 -8.79
N GLY A 103 -7.65 18.80 -8.13
CA GLY A 103 -7.31 19.70 -7.03
C GLY A 103 -7.46 21.18 -7.38
N GLU A 104 -6.86 21.59 -8.51
CA GLU A 104 -6.94 22.96 -9.03
C GLU A 104 -8.37 23.37 -9.40
N GLU A 105 -9.13 22.48 -10.04
CA GLU A 105 -10.51 22.78 -10.43
C GLU A 105 -11.42 22.97 -9.20
N LEU A 106 -11.23 22.16 -8.15
CA LEU A 106 -12.00 22.31 -6.91
C LEU A 106 -11.65 23.61 -6.17
N LEU A 107 -10.36 23.99 -6.11
CA LEU A 107 -9.95 25.25 -5.48
C LEU A 107 -10.56 26.49 -6.15
N LYS A 108 -10.74 26.47 -7.48
CA LYS A 108 -11.42 27.56 -8.21
C LYS A 108 -12.90 27.69 -7.81
N ILE A 109 -13.56 26.56 -7.53
CA ILE A 109 -14.99 26.51 -7.17
C ILE A 109 -15.19 26.89 -5.71
N GLU A 110 -14.31 26.42 -4.82
CA GLU A 110 -14.50 26.56 -3.37
C GLU A 110 -14.54 28.02 -2.91
N GLN A 111 -13.88 28.99 -3.58
CA GLN A 111 -13.84 30.42 -3.19
C GLN A 111 -13.61 30.69 -1.68
N THR A 112 -13.12 29.70 -0.92
CA THR A 112 -13.08 29.77 0.53
C THR A 112 -11.70 30.13 1.01
N ASN A 113 -11.62 31.19 1.81
CA ASN A 113 -10.51 31.56 2.70
C ASN A 113 -10.27 30.51 3.83
N ALA A 114 -10.69 29.25 3.65
CA ALA A 114 -10.47 28.21 4.64
C ALA A 114 -9.02 27.76 4.55
N SER A 115 -8.27 28.04 5.62
CA SER A 115 -6.88 27.66 5.82
C SER A 115 -6.75 26.14 5.99
N ILE A 116 -6.99 25.38 4.93
CA ILE A 116 -6.49 24.00 4.87
C ILE A 116 -4.97 24.15 4.75
N PRO A 117 -4.17 23.56 5.65
CA PRO A 117 -2.72 23.60 5.54
C PRO A 117 -2.32 23.09 4.16
N ASP A 118 -1.65 23.94 3.38
CA ASP A 118 -1.14 23.63 2.03
C ASP A 118 0.18 22.85 2.09
N GLU A 119 0.50 22.30 3.27
CA GLU A 119 1.70 21.51 3.48
C GLU A 119 1.43 20.07 3.06
N ASP A 120 2.26 19.59 2.14
CA ASP A 120 2.34 18.20 1.75
C ASP A 120 3.05 17.41 2.87
N VAL A 121 2.26 17.00 3.87
CA VAL A 121 2.65 16.14 4.99
C VAL A 121 1.82 14.87 4.94
N GLY A 122 2.38 13.74 5.36
CA GLY A 122 1.63 12.50 5.28
C GLY A 122 2.47 11.25 5.37
N SER A 123 1.92 10.15 4.86
CA SER A 123 2.60 8.89 4.60
C SER A 123 1.72 8.05 3.67
N ILE A 124 2.31 7.08 2.99
CA ILE A 124 1.55 6.02 2.33
C ILE A 124 2.28 4.69 2.47
N ILE A 125 1.54 3.67 2.90
CA ILE A 125 1.98 2.28 2.86
C ILE A 125 1.31 1.59 1.69
N VAL A 126 2.12 0.96 0.83
CA VAL A 126 1.60 0.18 -0.30
C VAL A 126 2.11 -1.24 -0.22
N ILE A 127 1.18 -2.18 -0.26
CA ILE A 127 1.44 -3.61 -0.31
C ILE A 127 1.09 -4.12 -1.70
N VAL A 128 2.06 -4.70 -2.40
CA VAL A 128 1.89 -5.34 -3.71
C VAL A 128 2.00 -6.86 -3.53
N ALA A 129 0.97 -7.58 -3.95
CA ALA A 129 0.92 -9.04 -3.95
C ALA A 129 0.87 -9.56 -5.39
N THR A 130 1.52 -10.70 -5.64
CA THR A 130 1.42 -11.39 -6.93
C THR A 130 1.54 -12.90 -6.82
N ASP A 131 0.87 -13.61 -7.72
CA ASP A 131 1.03 -15.06 -7.92
C ASP A 131 2.13 -15.39 -8.95
N ALA A 132 2.80 -14.39 -9.52
CA ALA A 132 3.96 -14.61 -10.38
C ALA A 132 5.16 -15.13 -9.57
N PRO A 133 5.91 -16.14 -10.06
CA PRO A 133 7.09 -16.65 -9.37
C PRO A 133 8.24 -15.65 -9.46
N LEU A 134 8.34 -14.76 -8.47
CA LEU A 134 9.35 -13.71 -8.44
C LEU A 134 10.39 -13.97 -7.37
N LEU A 135 11.64 -13.69 -7.72
CA LEU A 135 12.76 -13.69 -6.79
C LEU A 135 12.78 -12.41 -5.95
N PRO A 136 13.43 -12.39 -4.76
CA PRO A 136 13.47 -11.20 -3.90
C PRO A 136 13.95 -9.91 -4.59
N HIS A 137 14.94 -10.02 -5.49
CA HIS A 137 15.42 -8.86 -6.24
C HIS A 137 14.44 -8.38 -7.32
N GLN A 138 13.62 -9.27 -7.89
CA GLN A 138 12.55 -8.90 -8.82
C GLN A 138 11.38 -8.25 -8.08
N LEU A 139 11.05 -8.72 -6.87
CA LEU A 139 10.09 -8.08 -5.99
C LEU A 139 10.53 -6.66 -5.59
N LYS A 140 11.82 -6.44 -5.34
CA LYS A 140 12.36 -5.10 -5.14
C LYS A 140 12.12 -4.20 -6.36
N HIS A 141 12.31 -4.70 -7.57
CA HIS A 141 11.98 -3.94 -8.78
C HIS A 141 10.48 -3.64 -8.89
N LEU A 142 9.62 -4.60 -8.54
CA LEU A 142 8.17 -4.41 -8.53
C LEU A 142 7.77 -3.31 -7.54
N ALA A 143 8.26 -3.36 -6.30
CA ALA A 143 8.01 -2.35 -5.27
C ALA A 143 8.44 -0.94 -5.74
N THR A 144 9.56 -0.81 -6.46
CA THR A 144 9.98 0.50 -7.00
C THR A 144 9.06 1.07 -8.09
N ARG A 145 8.12 0.31 -8.64
CA ARG A 145 7.14 0.83 -9.61
C ARG A 145 5.98 1.54 -8.93
N VAL A 146 5.74 1.28 -7.66
CA VAL A 146 4.70 1.97 -6.88
C VAL A 146 4.91 3.48 -6.93
N SER A 147 6.15 3.97 -6.85
CA SER A 147 6.44 5.41 -6.94
C SER A 147 5.96 6.06 -8.24
N LEU A 148 5.95 5.31 -9.36
CA LEU A 148 5.41 5.81 -10.63
C LEU A 148 3.88 5.92 -10.58
N GLY A 149 3.20 4.97 -9.91
CA GLY A 149 1.75 5.02 -9.70
C GLY A 149 1.35 6.18 -8.78
N ILE A 150 2.10 6.36 -7.69
CA ILE A 150 1.97 7.50 -6.78
C ILE A 150 2.24 8.84 -7.51
N GLY A 151 3.20 8.88 -8.42
CA GLY A 151 3.46 10.04 -9.28
C GLY A 151 2.30 10.38 -10.23
N LYS A 152 1.48 9.40 -10.66
CA LYS A 152 0.30 9.66 -11.51
C LYS A 152 -0.80 10.45 -10.79
N VAL A 153 -0.84 10.38 -9.46
CA VAL A 153 -1.75 11.20 -8.63
C VAL A 153 -1.08 12.48 -8.08
N CYS A 154 0.12 12.77 -8.58
CA CYS A 154 0.92 13.98 -8.31
C CYS A 154 1.49 14.11 -6.88
N SER A 155 1.72 12.99 -6.18
CA SER A 155 2.64 13.08 -5.03
C SER A 155 4.03 13.46 -5.51
N ILE A 156 4.71 14.30 -4.75
CA ILE A 156 6.13 14.58 -4.95
C ILE A 156 7.03 13.81 -3.97
N GLY A 157 6.45 12.99 -3.08
CA GLY A 157 7.18 12.33 -2.00
C GLY A 157 7.77 13.37 -1.05
N ALA A 158 6.90 14.18 -0.44
CA ALA A 158 7.32 15.30 0.40
C ALA A 158 8.21 14.85 1.57
N ASN A 159 9.02 15.78 2.08
CA ASN A 159 10.07 15.47 3.06
C ASN A 159 9.54 14.82 4.36
N LEU A 160 8.33 15.19 4.77
CA LEU A 160 7.67 14.62 5.94
C LEU A 160 6.71 13.48 5.58
N SER A 161 6.76 12.98 4.34
CA SER A 161 5.96 11.85 3.87
C SER A 161 6.68 10.52 4.05
N GLY A 162 6.12 9.63 4.88
CA GLY A 162 6.58 8.26 5.02
C GLY A 162 6.08 7.37 3.88
N ASP A 163 6.75 7.39 2.73
CA ASP A 163 6.34 6.60 1.55
C ASP A 163 7.09 5.26 1.51
N ILE A 164 6.43 4.18 1.94
CA ILE A 164 7.05 2.85 2.10
C ILE A 164 6.26 1.79 1.34
N PHE A 165 6.97 0.98 0.54
CA PHE A 165 6.37 -0.02 -0.34
C PHE A 165 6.92 -1.41 -0.04
N LEU A 166 6.03 -2.40 0.05
CA LEU A 166 6.36 -3.82 0.19
C LEU A 166 5.80 -4.59 -0.98
N ALA A 167 6.57 -5.52 -1.54
CA ALA A 167 6.08 -6.46 -2.54
C ALA A 167 6.39 -7.90 -2.13
N PHE A 168 5.42 -8.80 -2.29
CA PHE A 168 5.60 -10.23 -2.06
C PHE A 168 4.98 -11.08 -3.16
N SER A 169 5.49 -12.30 -3.33
CA SER A 169 4.96 -13.31 -4.23
C SER A 169 4.40 -14.49 -3.43
N THR A 170 3.29 -15.06 -3.89
CA THR A 170 2.66 -16.25 -3.30
C THR A 170 3.04 -17.55 -4.00
N ALA A 171 3.88 -17.50 -5.04
CA ALA A 171 4.16 -18.66 -5.89
C ALA A 171 5.15 -19.65 -5.28
N ASN A 172 6.27 -19.15 -4.74
CA ASN A 172 7.33 -19.98 -4.18
C ASN A 172 7.19 -20.06 -2.66
N VAL A 173 6.59 -21.14 -2.16
CA VAL A 173 6.50 -21.41 -0.72
C VAL A 173 7.69 -22.27 -0.29
N SER A 174 8.54 -21.75 0.61
CA SER A 174 9.68 -22.49 1.14
C SER A 174 9.27 -23.43 2.27
N ASN A 175 9.90 -24.62 2.33
CA ASN A 175 9.82 -25.49 3.48
C ASN A 175 11.02 -25.18 4.42
N PRO A 176 10.80 -24.58 5.60
CA PRO A 176 11.88 -24.17 6.50
C PRO A 176 12.69 -25.35 7.07
N SER A 177 12.19 -26.58 6.97
CA SER A 177 12.92 -27.77 7.43
C SER A 177 13.88 -28.35 6.38
N SER A 178 13.88 -27.84 5.15
CA SER A 178 14.73 -28.33 4.06
C SER A 178 15.99 -27.47 3.89
N ALA A 179 17.15 -28.11 3.80
CA ALA A 179 18.43 -27.41 3.57
C ALA A 179 18.54 -26.80 2.16
N THR A 180 17.82 -27.34 1.18
CA THR A 180 17.76 -26.87 -0.20
C THR A 180 16.34 -26.98 -0.73
N GLY A 181 16.03 -26.18 -1.75
CA GLY A 181 14.74 -26.20 -2.45
C GLY A 181 14.91 -25.79 -3.92
N ALA A 182 14.04 -26.32 -4.77
CA ALA A 182 13.89 -25.83 -6.13
C ALA A 182 12.86 -24.69 -6.15
N ILE A 183 13.10 -23.68 -6.98
CA ILE A 183 12.20 -22.56 -7.17
C ILE A 183 11.98 -22.33 -8.66
N GLU A 184 10.80 -21.87 -9.01
CA GLU A 184 10.54 -21.32 -10.33
C GLU A 184 10.74 -19.81 -10.28
N PHE A 185 11.12 -19.21 -11.42
CA PHE A 185 11.17 -17.77 -11.52
C PHE A 185 10.78 -17.28 -12.91
N LEU A 186 10.10 -16.14 -12.94
CA LEU A 186 9.73 -15.47 -14.17
C LEU A 186 10.98 -14.85 -14.82
N LEU A 187 11.15 -15.08 -16.11
CA LEU A 187 12.27 -14.51 -16.86
C LEU A 187 12.14 -12.99 -16.98
N ASN A 188 13.28 -12.29 -16.90
CA ASN A 188 13.31 -10.82 -16.88
C ASN A 188 12.68 -10.15 -18.10
N ASN A 189 12.64 -10.82 -19.25
CA ASN A 189 11.99 -10.30 -20.47
C ASN A 189 10.47 -10.16 -20.34
N GLN A 190 9.84 -10.80 -19.36
CA GLN A 190 8.40 -10.68 -19.08
C GLN A 190 8.07 -9.61 -18.02
N MET A 191 9.07 -9.08 -17.30
CA MET A 191 8.86 -8.24 -16.13
C MET A 191 8.16 -6.90 -16.43
N SER A 192 8.35 -6.34 -17.62
CA SER A 192 7.72 -5.06 -17.98
C SER A 192 6.19 -5.11 -17.92
N ARG A 193 5.57 -6.26 -18.19
CA ARG A 193 4.11 -6.45 -18.09
C ARG A 193 3.64 -6.39 -16.63
N LEU A 194 4.44 -6.92 -15.71
CA LEU A 194 4.15 -6.83 -14.27
C LEU A 194 4.35 -5.39 -13.79
N PHE A 195 5.41 -4.72 -14.27
CA PHE A 195 5.64 -3.32 -13.94
C PHE A 195 4.48 -2.43 -14.37
N GLU A 196 3.99 -2.58 -15.60
CA GLU A 196 2.83 -1.83 -16.07
C GLU A 196 1.59 -2.12 -15.22
N ALA A 197 1.32 -3.38 -14.89
CA ALA A 197 0.19 -3.77 -14.05
C ALA A 197 0.27 -3.23 -12.61
N THR A 198 1.48 -2.94 -12.10
CA THR A 198 1.69 -2.31 -10.78
C THR A 198 1.43 -0.80 -10.77
N ILE A 199 1.52 -0.10 -11.91
CA ILE A 199 1.47 1.38 -12.00
C ILE A 199 0.06 1.88 -12.36
#